data_AF-A0A846EJ05-F1
#
_entry.id   AF-A0A846EJ05-F1
#
_cell.length_a   1.000
_cell.length_b   1.000
_cell.length_c   1.000
_cell.angle_alpha   90.00
_cell.angle_beta   90.00
_cell.angle_gamma   90.00
#
_symmetry.space_group_name_H-M   'P 1'
#
loop_
_entity.id
_entity.type
_entity.pdbx_description
1 polymer ?
#
loop_
_entity_poly.entity_id
_entity_poly.type
_entity_poly.pdbx_seq_one_letter_code
_entity_poly.pdbx_strand_id
1 'polypeptide(L)' 'MTYLPWKTTGLSKHKVMGMVGVLDSAKFETFIALGLGIAPADVKSMVLGTHGDFMLPLTNYATVIDNVRKVESLFKKS' A
#
# COMPACT_ATOMS: atom_id res chain seq x y z
N MET A 1 -1.74 -11.38 -12.94
CA MET A 1 -2.52 -11.48 -14.20
C MET A 1 -2.58 -10.14 -14.94
N THR A 2 -1.44 -9.54 -15.29
CA THR A 2 -1.41 -8.22 -15.97
C THR A 2 -0.55 -8.25 -17.24
N TYR A 3 0.57 -9.01 -17.21
CA TYR A 3 1.48 -9.15 -18.34
C TYR A 3 0.85 -9.85 -19.55
N LEU A 4 0.15 -10.97 -19.35
CA LEU A 4 -0.44 -11.71 -20.46
C LEU A 4 -1.52 -10.89 -21.21
N PRO A 5 -2.50 -10.26 -20.53
CA PRO A 5 -3.42 -9.33 -21.20
C PRO A 5 -2.73 -8.20 -21.95
N TRP A 6 -1.65 -7.63 -21.40
CA TRP A 6 -0.87 -6.61 -22.11
C TRP A 6 -0.25 -7.15 -23.40
N LYS A 7 0.27 -8.38 -23.40
CA LYS A 7 0.86 -9.01 -24.58
C LYS A 7 -0.16 -9.43 -25.63
N THR A 8 -1.35 -9.88 -25.23
CA THR A 8 -2.34 -10.45 -26.16
C THR A 8 -3.31 -9.43 -26.75
N THR A 9 -3.60 -8.33 -26.03
CA THR A 9 -4.61 -7.34 -26.47
C THR A 9 -4.07 -6.26 -27.40
N GLY A 10 -2.74 -6.09 -27.50
CA GLY A 10 -2.13 -5.00 -28.27
C GLY A 10 -2.34 -3.60 -27.69
N LEU A 11 -2.94 -3.49 -26.49
CA LEU A 11 -3.17 -2.22 -25.82
C LEU A 11 -1.85 -1.57 -25.39
N SER A 12 -1.82 -0.24 -25.41
CA SER A 12 -0.70 0.53 -24.86
C SER A 12 -0.50 0.22 -23.38
N LYS A 13 0.75 0.20 -22.92
CA LYS A 13 1.12 -0.17 -21.54
C LYS A 13 0.37 0.62 -20.45
N HIS A 14 0.04 1.89 -20.70
CA HIS A 14 -0.66 2.76 -19.75
C HIS A 14 -2.17 2.44 -19.63
N LYS A 15 -2.70 1.57 -20.49
CA LYS A 15 -4.10 1.10 -20.45
C LYS A 15 -4.24 -0.27 -19.78
N VAL A 16 -3.15 -0.90 -19.35
CA VAL A 16 -3.17 -2.20 -18.69
C VAL A 16 -2.55 -2.06 -17.31
N MET A 17 -3.39 -2.12 -16.27
CA MET A 17 -3.00 -1.91 -14.88
C MET A 17 -3.34 -3.13 -14.04
N GLY A 18 -2.44 -3.50 -13.12
CA GLY A 18 -2.70 -4.52 -12.11
C GLY A 18 -3.23 -3.89 -10.82
N MET A 19 -4.13 -4.57 -10.13
CA MET A 19 -4.75 -4.08 -8.89
C MET A 19 -3.85 -4.20 -7.65
N VAL A 20 -2.87 -5.10 -7.67
CA VAL A 20 -2.11 -5.60 -6.50
C VAL A 20 -1.77 -4.51 -5.48
N GLY A 21 -1.02 -3.49 -5.91
CA GLY A 21 -0.52 -2.46 -4.99
C GLY A 21 -1.62 -1.70 -4.26
N VAL A 22 -2.81 -1.54 -4.84
CA VAL A 22 -3.90 -0.77 -4.22
C VAL A 22 -4.55 -1.55 -3.08
N LEU A 23 -4.91 -2.81 -3.32
CA LEU A 23 -5.59 -3.63 -2.31
C LEU A 23 -4.67 -3.95 -1.13
N ASP A 24 -3.41 -4.28 -1.41
CA ASP A 24 -2.47 -4.67 -0.37
C ASP A 24 -2.04 -3.45 0.48
N SER A 25 -1.95 -2.24 -0.13
CA SER A 25 -1.76 -1.00 0.62
C SER A 25 -2.95 -0.66 1.50
N ALA A 26 -4.19 -0.78 1.00
CA ALA A 26 -5.39 -0.50 1.80
C ALA A 26 -5.53 -1.44 3.01
N LYS A 27 -5.17 -2.72 2.85
CA LYS A 27 -5.10 -3.67 3.98
C LYS A 27 -4.06 -3.23 5.01
N PHE A 28 -2.87 -2.84 4.56
CA PHE A 28 -1.81 -2.40 5.45
C PHE A 28 -2.18 -1.12 6.21
N GLU A 29 -2.79 -0.14 5.54
CA GLU A 29 -3.33 1.09 6.14
C GLU A 29 -4.38 0.76 7.22
N THR A 30 -5.27 -0.18 6.94
CA THR A 30 -6.29 -0.62 7.90
C THR A 30 -5.66 -1.21 9.16
N PHE A 31 -4.64 -2.05 9.04
CA PHE A 31 -3.96 -2.62 10.21
C PHE A 31 -3.20 -1.57 11.03
N ILE A 32 -2.55 -0.61 10.37
CA ILE A 32 -1.90 0.51 11.07
C ILE A 32 -2.95 1.35 11.82
N ALA A 33 -4.06 1.68 11.16
CA ALA A 33 -5.13 2.47 11.75
C ALA A 33 -5.77 1.77 12.96
N LEU A 34 -6.00 0.46 12.86
CA LEU A 34 -6.46 -0.37 13.99
C LEU A 34 -5.49 -0.32 15.17
N GLY A 35 -4.18 -0.39 14.92
CA GLY A 35 -3.16 -0.32 15.97
C GLY A 35 -3.05 1.07 16.63
N LEU A 36 -3.45 2.14 15.92
CA LEU A 36 -3.40 3.51 16.39
C LEU A 36 -4.75 4.05 16.89
N GLY A 37 -5.85 3.33 16.66
CA GLY A 37 -7.20 3.76 17.01
C GLY A 37 -7.71 4.95 16.20
N ILE A 38 -7.26 5.11 14.95
CA ILE A 38 -7.66 6.20 14.04
C ILE A 38 -8.43 5.67 12.83
N ALA A 39 -8.97 6.56 11.99
CA ALA A 39 -9.62 6.13 10.77
C ALA A 39 -8.58 5.62 9.74
N PRO A 40 -8.85 4.52 9.00
CA PRO A 40 -7.97 4.06 7.92
C PRO A 40 -7.70 5.12 6.84
N ALA A 41 -8.67 6.01 6.60
CA ALA A 41 -8.53 7.12 5.67
C ALA A 41 -7.43 8.12 6.06
N ASP A 42 -7.05 8.16 7.34
CA ASP A 42 -6.01 9.04 7.86
C ASP A 42 -4.61 8.42 7.76
N VAL A 43 -4.51 7.18 7.29
CA VAL A 43 -3.24 6.47 7.08
C VAL A 43 -2.98 6.38 5.58
N LYS A 44 -1.76 6.73 5.17
CA LYS A 44 -1.29 6.54 3.82
C LYS A 44 -0.07 5.65 3.81
N SER A 45 -0.09 4.58 3.04
CA SER A 45 1.03 3.65 2.91
C SER A 45 1.16 3.11 1.49
N MET A 46 2.23 2.34 1.25
CA MET A 46 2.44 1.69 -0.03
C MET A 46 3.05 0.30 0.17
N VAL A 47 2.48 -0.67 -0.53
CA VAL A 47 3.03 -2.02 -0.68
C VAL A 47 3.46 -2.21 -2.13
N LEU A 48 4.73 -2.56 -2.33
CA LEU A 48 5.29 -2.90 -3.64
C LEU A 48 5.55 -4.39 -3.75
N GLY A 49 5.88 -4.87 -4.95
CA GLY A 49 6.23 -6.27 -5.18
C GLY A 49 5.13 -7.06 -5.89
N THR A 50 5.25 -8.38 -5.81
CA THR A 50 4.25 -9.29 -6.39
C THR A 50 3.23 -9.66 -5.31
N HIS A 51 2.01 -9.96 -5.72
CA HIS A 51 0.99 -10.43 -4.79
C HIS A 51 1.39 -11.78 -4.19
N GLY A 52 1.20 -11.96 -2.88
CA GLY A 52 1.58 -13.16 -2.14
C GLY A 52 2.85 -12.95 -1.30
N ASP A 53 3.75 -13.93 -1.34
CA ASP A 53 4.89 -14.00 -0.41
C ASP A 53 5.95 -12.91 -0.59
N PHE A 54 5.95 -12.21 -1.73
CA PHE A 54 6.93 -11.16 -2.06
C PHE A 54 6.32 -9.75 -2.03
N MET A 55 5.28 -9.54 -1.22
CA MET A 55 4.79 -8.20 -0.87
C MET A 55 5.82 -7.48 0.01
N LEU A 56 6.18 -6.26 -0.36
CA LEU A 56 7.14 -5.41 0.33
C LEU A 56 6.44 -4.14 0.86
N PRO A 57 6.02 -4.14 2.15
CA PRO A 57 5.46 -2.95 2.77
C PRO A 57 6.54 -1.90 3.03
N LEU A 58 6.31 -0.67 2.56
CA LEU A 58 7.24 0.44 2.73
C LEU A 58 6.97 1.21 4.04
N THR A 59 7.33 0.62 5.18
CA THR A 59 7.08 1.19 6.52
C THR A 59 7.60 2.62 6.68
N ASN A 60 8.78 2.91 6.12
CA ASN A 60 9.41 4.22 6.13
C ASN A 60 8.64 5.33 5.39
N TYR A 61 7.73 4.93 4.50
CA TYR A 61 6.90 5.83 3.68
C TYR A 61 5.44 5.84 4.17
N ALA A 62 5.10 5.09 5.21
CA ALA A 62 3.78 5.13 5.82
C ALA A 62 3.65 6.41 6.68
N THR A 63 2.61 7.19 6.45
CA THR A 63 2.33 8.47 7.11
C THR A 63 0.92 8.53 7.65
N VAL A 64 0.74 9.30 8.72
CA VAL A 64 -0.57 9.67 9.26
C VAL A 64 -0.86 11.14 8.91
N ILE A 65 -2.00 11.39 8.27
CA ILE A 65 -2.38 12.68 7.68
C ILE A 65 -2.40 13.78 8.74
N ASP A 66 -2.85 13.46 9.94
CA ASP A 66 -3.06 14.45 11.00
C ASP A 66 -1.77 15.08 11.56
N ASN A 67 -0.57 14.65 11.13
CA ASN A 67 0.68 15.24 11.63
C ASN A 67 1.98 15.01 10.81
N VAL A 68 1.95 14.52 9.56
CA VAL A 68 3.17 14.16 8.78
C VAL A 68 4.16 13.32 9.62
N ARG A 69 3.64 12.54 10.57
CA ARG A 69 4.46 11.69 11.44
C ARG A 69 4.62 10.34 10.76
N LYS A 70 5.86 9.85 10.74
CA LYS A 70 6.16 8.49 10.31
C LYS A 70 5.52 7.52 11.29
N VAL A 71 4.89 6.48 10.77
CA VAL A 71 4.26 5.44 11.60
C VAL A 71 5.27 4.83 12.60
N GLU A 72 6.54 4.67 12.21
CA GLU A 72 7.61 4.17 13.10
C GLU A 72 7.90 5.06 14.32
N SER A 73 7.68 6.38 14.22
CA SER A 73 7.90 7.27 15.37
C SER A 73 6.74 7.24 16.38
N LEU A 74 5.60 6.67 15.99
CA LEU A 74 4.45 6.46 16.87
C LEU A 74 4.63 5.21 17.74
N PHE A 75 5.33 4.18 17.24
CA PHE A 75 5.59 2.94 17.97
C PHE A 75 6.77 3.01 18.97
N LYS A 76 7.67 3.99 18.85
CA LYS A 76 8.81 4.16 19.77
C LYS A 76 8.48 4.87 21.09
N LYS A 77 7.21 5.22 21.32
CA LYS A 77 6.79 6.04 22.47
C LYS A 77 6.12 5.26 23.60
N SER A 78 6.15 3.93 23.57
CA SER A 78 5.67 3.02 24.63
C SER A 78 6.82 2.40 25.40
#